data_AF-A0A9E3PUA8-F1
#
_entry.id   AF-A0A9E3PUA8-F1
#
_cell.length_a   1.000
_cell.length_b   1.000
_cell.length_c   1.000
_cell.angle_alpha   90.00
_cell.angle_beta   90.00
_cell.angle_gamma   90.00
#
_symmetry.space_group_name_H-M   'P 1'
#
loop_
_entity.id
_entity.type
_entity.pdbx_description
1 polymer ?
#
loop_
_entity_poly.entity_id
_entity_poly.type
_entity_poly.pdbx_seq_one_letter_code
_entity_poly.pdbx_strand_id
1 'polypeptide(L)'
;MSSLYVMQNHVGFIKIGRSVDVDKRRRQIEMTDECTVALVAVIPDAGHDEETMLLNLADHQVIGEWFLGDELCRDCVAIEIEALCEVLGRDPPALEWPFPVASEAATEAWLDRCEQRRTVASINREYGRRIRAMAESSSSASDPSRYNDVSLWSLLWRFERQVGTIVTPKTGKKGETVLVGHREGDAVGEIVPHYSTDVTAALLLWPDADRPEAWSGSAWDCCIAALKARKARLASDGLAALWPNDAEIPVGKPYL
;
A
#
# COMPACT_ATOMS: atom_id res chain seq x y z
N MET A 1 -2.40 -26.95 -10.93
CA MET A 1 -2.94 -25.89 -11.80
C MET A 1 -3.78 -24.96 -10.94
N SER A 2 -3.89 -23.67 -11.25
CA SER A 2 -4.69 -22.71 -10.48
C SER A 2 -6.10 -22.59 -11.05
N SER A 3 -7.09 -22.44 -10.17
CA SER A 3 -8.46 -22.14 -10.55
C SER A 3 -8.66 -20.63 -10.66
N LEU A 4 -9.57 -20.22 -11.53
CA LEU A 4 -10.18 -18.90 -11.50
C LEU A 4 -11.33 -18.94 -10.48
N TYR A 5 -11.49 -17.89 -9.69
CA TYR A 5 -12.57 -17.75 -8.73
C TYR A 5 -13.29 -16.43 -8.91
N VAL A 6 -14.58 -16.44 -8.59
CA VAL A 6 -15.41 -15.26 -8.39
C VAL A 6 -15.97 -15.29 -6.98
N MET A 7 -15.85 -14.18 -6.28
CA MET A 7 -16.27 -14.01 -4.90
C MET A 7 -17.11 -12.74 -4.76
N GLN A 8 -17.94 -12.70 -3.73
CA GLN A 8 -18.71 -11.52 -3.37
C GLN A 8 -18.51 -11.21 -1.88
N ASN A 9 -18.29 -9.95 -1.52
CA ASN A 9 -18.25 -9.54 -0.11
C ASN A 9 -19.62 -9.10 0.42
N HIS A 10 -19.73 -8.98 1.75
CA HIS A 10 -20.95 -8.55 2.44
C HIS A 10 -21.49 -7.16 2.10
N VAL A 11 -20.71 -6.28 1.43
CA VAL A 11 -21.20 -4.99 0.93
C VAL A 11 -21.67 -5.05 -0.52
N GLY A 12 -21.56 -6.22 -1.15
CA GLY A 12 -22.05 -6.51 -2.49
C GLY A 12 -20.98 -6.51 -3.57
N PHE A 13 -19.74 -6.08 -3.30
CA PHE A 13 -18.67 -6.00 -4.31
C PHE A 13 -18.20 -7.38 -4.75
N ILE A 14 -17.78 -7.43 -6.02
CA ILE A 14 -17.33 -8.64 -6.69
C ILE A 14 -15.81 -8.64 -6.74
N LYS A 15 -15.21 -9.81 -6.55
CA LYS A 15 -13.78 -10.02 -6.71
C LYS A 15 -13.52 -11.24 -7.59
N ILE A 16 -12.70 -11.02 -8.60
CA ILE A 16 -12.21 -12.07 -9.49
C ILE A 16 -10.73 -12.25 -9.22
N GLY A 17 -10.27 -13.49 -9.26
CA GLY A 17 -8.84 -13.76 -9.27
C GLY A 17 -8.51 -15.22 -9.46
N ARG A 18 -7.24 -15.57 -9.31
CA ARG A 18 -6.78 -16.96 -9.40
C ARG A 18 -6.12 -17.46 -8.11
N SER A 19 -6.30 -18.75 -7.82
CA SER A 19 -5.61 -19.42 -6.71
C SER A 19 -5.51 -20.93 -6.94
N VAL A 20 -4.45 -21.54 -6.39
CA VAL A 20 -4.37 -23.01 -6.25
C VAL A 20 -5.23 -23.49 -5.08
N ASP A 21 -5.42 -22.64 -4.07
CA ASP A 21 -6.24 -22.90 -2.88
C ASP A 21 -7.20 -21.71 -2.68
N VAL A 22 -8.42 -21.88 -3.20
CA VAL A 22 -9.43 -20.82 -3.24
C VAL A 22 -9.96 -20.51 -1.84
N ASP A 23 -10.15 -21.52 -1.00
CA ASP A 23 -10.64 -21.33 0.37
C ASP A 23 -9.66 -20.59 1.26
N LYS A 24 -8.37 -20.94 1.17
CA LYS A 24 -7.32 -20.19 1.86
C LYS A 24 -7.28 -18.75 1.38
N ARG A 25 -7.40 -18.52 0.06
CA ARG A 25 -7.43 -17.16 -0.51
C ARG A 25 -8.64 -16.38 0.00
N ARG A 26 -9.82 -16.98 0.05
CA ARG A 26 -11.04 -16.39 0.61
C ARG A 26 -10.81 -15.88 2.04
N ARG A 27 -10.31 -16.75 2.93
CA ARG A 27 -10.03 -16.39 4.33
C ARG A 27 -8.99 -15.27 4.45
N GLN A 28 -7.97 -15.27 3.60
CA GLN A 28 -6.98 -14.19 3.56
C GLN A 28 -7.60 -12.85 3.16
N ILE A 29 -8.51 -12.85 2.19
CA ILE A 29 -9.25 -11.64 1.78
C ILE A 29 -10.13 -11.16 2.93
N GLU A 30 -10.90 -12.06 3.57
CA GLU A 30 -11.74 -11.72 4.73
C GLU A 30 -10.94 -11.06 5.86
N MET A 31 -9.75 -11.58 6.15
CA MET A 31 -8.85 -10.99 7.14
C MET A 31 -8.24 -9.66 6.71
N THR A 32 -7.82 -9.54 5.44
CA THR A 32 -7.08 -8.37 4.96
C THR A 32 -8.00 -7.17 4.74
N ASP A 33 -9.17 -7.42 4.15
CA ASP A 33 -10.15 -6.40 3.80
C ASP A 33 -11.28 -6.31 4.86
N GLU A 34 -11.15 -7.00 5.99
CA GLU A 34 -12.10 -7.04 7.12
C GLU A 34 -13.55 -7.12 6.65
N CYS A 35 -13.84 -8.19 5.93
CA CYS A 35 -15.14 -8.41 5.31
C CYS A 35 -15.52 -9.88 5.43
N THR A 36 -16.82 -10.17 5.32
CA THR A 36 -17.28 -11.54 5.02
C THR A 36 -17.32 -11.71 3.52
N VAL A 37 -16.84 -12.87 3.03
CA VAL A 37 -16.76 -13.19 1.61
C VAL A 37 -17.40 -14.53 1.33
N ALA A 38 -18.32 -14.55 0.38
CA ALA A 38 -18.90 -15.74 -0.21
C ALA A 38 -18.19 -16.08 -1.52
N LEU A 39 -18.08 -17.38 -1.79
CA LEU A 39 -17.61 -17.89 -3.07
C LEU A 39 -18.81 -18.01 -4.01
N VAL A 40 -18.72 -17.38 -5.17
CA VAL A 40 -19.79 -17.37 -6.19
C VAL A 40 -19.52 -18.43 -7.25
N ALA A 41 -18.27 -18.52 -7.73
CA ALA A 41 -17.87 -19.51 -8.72
C ALA A 41 -16.41 -19.92 -8.55
N VAL A 42 -16.10 -21.15 -8.95
CA VAL A 42 -14.74 -21.65 -9.14
C VAL A 42 -14.69 -22.39 -10.47
N ILE A 43 -13.77 -21.98 -11.34
CA ILE A 43 -13.55 -22.60 -12.63
C ILE A 43 -12.15 -23.24 -12.59
N PRO A 44 -12.07 -24.58 -12.41
CA PRO A 44 -10.80 -25.28 -12.30
C PRO A 44 -9.92 -25.09 -13.54
N ASP A 45 -8.61 -24.97 -13.36
CA ASP A 45 -7.61 -24.86 -14.42
C ASP A 45 -7.71 -23.61 -15.32
N ALA A 46 -8.66 -22.71 -15.08
CA ALA A 46 -8.86 -21.48 -15.83
C ALA A 46 -8.16 -20.26 -15.22
N GLY A 47 -7.25 -20.46 -14.25
CA GLY A 47 -6.58 -19.33 -13.59
C GLY A 47 -5.71 -18.47 -14.52
N HIS A 48 -5.44 -18.92 -15.75
CA HIS A 48 -4.67 -18.16 -16.74
C HIS A 48 -5.50 -17.05 -17.41
N ASP A 49 -6.83 -17.13 -17.35
CA ASP A 49 -7.76 -16.14 -17.94
C ASP A 49 -8.06 -14.95 -17.01
N GLU A 50 -7.51 -14.95 -15.78
CA GLU A 50 -7.71 -13.89 -14.80
C GLU A 50 -7.44 -12.50 -15.40
N GLU A 51 -6.28 -12.31 -16.03
CA GLU A 51 -5.87 -10.99 -16.54
C GLU A 51 -6.83 -10.48 -17.63
N THR A 52 -7.29 -11.36 -18.52
CA THR A 52 -8.29 -11.02 -19.54
C THR A 52 -9.60 -10.58 -18.91
N MET A 53 -10.11 -11.31 -17.91
CA MET A 53 -11.34 -10.91 -17.22
C MET A 53 -11.18 -9.57 -16.48
N LEU A 54 -10.04 -9.35 -15.82
CA LEU A 54 -9.78 -8.09 -15.13
C LEU A 54 -9.75 -6.90 -16.10
N LEU A 55 -9.21 -7.09 -17.30
CA LEU A 55 -9.20 -6.07 -18.36
C LEU A 55 -10.61 -5.78 -18.89
N ASN A 56 -11.41 -6.82 -19.15
CA ASN A 56 -12.77 -6.66 -19.66
C ASN A 56 -13.71 -6.00 -18.65
N LEU A 57 -13.41 -6.10 -17.36
CA LEU A 57 -14.21 -5.53 -16.27
C LEU A 57 -13.61 -4.24 -15.68
N ALA A 58 -12.57 -3.68 -16.29
CA ALA A 58 -11.83 -2.54 -15.76
C ALA A 58 -12.72 -1.32 -15.47
N ASP A 59 -13.74 -1.08 -16.30
CA ASP A 59 -14.68 0.05 -16.13
C ASP A 59 -15.57 -0.08 -14.88
N HIS A 60 -15.66 -1.28 -14.30
CA HIS A 60 -16.40 -1.53 -13.06
C HIS A 60 -15.51 -1.55 -11.82
N GLN A 61 -14.21 -1.31 -11.97
CA GLN A 61 -13.25 -1.36 -10.86
C GLN A 61 -13.46 -0.21 -9.88
N VAL A 62 -13.54 -0.53 -8.58
CA VAL A 62 -13.73 0.44 -7.50
C VAL A 62 -12.44 0.67 -6.73
N ILE A 63 -11.85 -0.39 -6.17
CA ILE A 63 -10.60 -0.27 -5.40
C ILE A 63 -9.74 -1.54 -5.48
N GLY A 64 -8.54 -1.39 -6.05
CA GLY A 64 -7.71 -2.54 -6.39
C GLY A 64 -8.53 -3.55 -7.20
N GLU A 65 -8.55 -4.82 -6.81
CA GLU A 65 -9.28 -5.87 -7.54
C GLU A 65 -10.73 -6.09 -7.02
N TRP A 66 -11.41 -5.04 -6.56
CA TRP A 66 -12.86 -5.08 -6.23
C TRP A 66 -13.66 -4.34 -7.30
N PHE A 67 -14.71 -4.98 -7.80
CA PHE A 67 -15.63 -4.48 -8.81
C PHE A 67 -16.99 -4.16 -8.21
N LEU A 68 -17.74 -3.28 -8.87
CA LEU A 68 -19.12 -2.96 -8.53
C LEU A 68 -19.98 -4.22 -8.38
N GLY A 69 -20.91 -4.16 -7.45
CA GLY A 69 -21.84 -5.25 -7.15
C GLY A 69 -23.20 -5.14 -7.83
N ASP A 70 -23.36 -4.19 -8.74
CA ASP A 70 -24.63 -3.88 -9.40
C ASP A 70 -25.00 -4.91 -10.48
N GLU A 71 -26.22 -4.80 -10.99
CA GLU A 71 -26.75 -5.71 -12.00
C GLU A 71 -25.90 -5.72 -13.28
N LEU A 72 -25.48 -4.53 -13.74
CA LEU A 72 -24.66 -4.39 -14.94
C LEU A 72 -23.32 -5.12 -14.82
N CYS A 73 -22.60 -4.96 -13.70
CA CYS A 73 -21.35 -5.66 -13.49
C CYS A 73 -21.55 -7.17 -13.38
N ARG A 74 -22.61 -7.62 -12.68
CA ARG A 74 -22.95 -9.05 -12.57
C ARG A 74 -23.22 -9.68 -13.94
N ASP A 75 -23.93 -8.97 -14.81
CA ASP A 75 -24.20 -9.42 -16.18
C ASP A 75 -22.91 -9.54 -16.99
N CYS A 76 -22.01 -8.55 -16.91
CA CYS A 76 -20.70 -8.63 -17.55
C CYS A 76 -19.90 -9.83 -17.03
N VAL A 77 -19.89 -10.09 -15.72
CA VAL A 77 -19.22 -11.27 -15.15
C VAL A 77 -19.83 -12.57 -15.67
N ALA A 78 -21.15 -12.64 -15.79
CA ALA A 78 -21.83 -13.81 -16.34
C ALA A 78 -21.42 -14.07 -17.80
N ILE A 79 -21.42 -13.04 -18.64
CA ILE A 79 -21.01 -13.13 -20.05
C ILE A 79 -19.58 -13.65 -20.17
N GLU A 80 -18.64 -13.10 -19.38
CA GLU A 80 -17.24 -13.52 -19.41
C GLU A 80 -17.06 -14.98 -18.95
N ILE A 81 -17.80 -15.42 -17.94
CA ILE A 81 -17.76 -16.82 -17.46
C ILE A 81 -18.37 -17.77 -18.48
N GLU A 82 -19.47 -17.39 -19.12
CA GLU A 82 -20.11 -18.17 -20.18
C GLU A 82 -19.16 -18.37 -21.37
N ALA A 83 -18.57 -17.29 -21.87
CA ALA A 83 -17.61 -17.35 -22.98
C ALA A 83 -16.39 -18.20 -22.64
N LEU A 84 -15.85 -18.08 -21.42
CA LEU A 84 -14.74 -18.92 -20.96
C LEU A 84 -15.14 -20.39 -20.89
N CYS A 85 -16.30 -20.70 -20.34
CA CYS A 85 -16.77 -22.09 -20.21
C CYS A 85 -17.05 -22.72 -21.58
N GLU A 86 -17.52 -21.94 -22.56
CA GLU A 86 -17.68 -22.38 -23.95
C GLU A 86 -16.34 -22.81 -24.55
N VAL A 87 -15.30 -21.97 -24.43
CA VAL A 87 -13.93 -22.29 -24.91
C VAL A 87 -13.37 -23.54 -24.23
N LEU A 88 -13.66 -23.72 -22.96
CA LEU A 88 -13.22 -24.89 -22.18
C LEU A 88 -14.07 -26.14 -22.41
N GLY A 89 -15.18 -26.05 -23.14
CA GLY A 89 -16.12 -27.15 -23.38
C GLY A 89 -16.83 -27.62 -22.10
N ARG A 90 -17.22 -26.67 -21.23
CA ARG A 90 -17.85 -26.92 -19.92
C ARG A 90 -19.15 -26.15 -19.80
N ASP A 91 -20.05 -26.66 -18.95
CA ASP A 91 -21.26 -25.91 -18.59
C ASP A 91 -20.88 -24.77 -17.63
N PRO A 92 -21.37 -23.54 -17.86
CA PRO A 92 -21.11 -22.43 -16.95
C PRO A 92 -21.79 -22.67 -15.60
N PRO A 93 -21.13 -22.32 -14.48
CA PRO A 93 -21.74 -22.42 -13.16
C PRO A 93 -22.89 -21.42 -13.01
N ALA A 94 -23.92 -21.78 -12.26
CA ALA A 94 -24.94 -20.82 -11.84
C ALA A 94 -24.32 -19.81 -10.86
N LEU A 95 -24.44 -18.52 -11.17
CA LEU A 95 -23.90 -17.45 -10.34
C LEU A 95 -24.95 -17.00 -9.33
N GLU A 96 -24.76 -17.39 -8.07
CA GLU A 96 -25.58 -16.94 -6.95
C GLU A 96 -24.89 -15.78 -6.23
N TRP A 97 -25.61 -14.67 -6.06
CA TRP A 97 -25.10 -13.45 -5.42
C TRP A 97 -25.74 -13.29 -4.03
N PRO A 98 -25.17 -13.90 -2.98
CA PRO A 98 -25.83 -14.02 -1.68
C PRO A 98 -25.95 -12.69 -0.92
N PHE A 99 -25.13 -11.68 -1.27
CA PHE A 99 -25.17 -10.39 -0.60
C PHE A 99 -25.86 -9.33 -1.48
N PRO A 100 -26.88 -8.63 -0.96
CA PRO A 100 -27.41 -7.46 -1.63
C PRO A 100 -26.37 -6.34 -1.65
N VAL A 101 -26.50 -5.43 -2.61
CA VAL A 101 -25.68 -4.21 -2.60
C VAL A 101 -26.04 -3.39 -1.37
N ALA A 102 -25.03 -3.03 -0.58
CA ALA A 102 -25.24 -2.22 0.62
C ALA A 102 -25.67 -0.79 0.26
N SER A 103 -26.11 -0.02 1.26
CA SER A 103 -26.36 1.41 1.06
C SER A 103 -25.08 2.15 0.67
N GLU A 104 -25.23 3.29 0.00
CA GLU A 104 -24.11 4.17 -0.40
C GLU A 104 -23.21 4.51 0.80
N ALA A 105 -23.80 4.98 1.91
CA ALA A 105 -23.06 5.31 3.12
C ALA A 105 -22.29 4.11 3.72
N ALA A 106 -22.85 2.90 3.69
CA ALA A 106 -22.16 1.70 4.18
C ALA A 106 -21.01 1.29 3.25
N THR A 107 -21.23 1.46 1.94
CA THR A 107 -20.26 1.19 0.89
C THR A 107 -19.06 2.12 1.00
N GLU A 108 -19.28 3.44 1.04
CA GLU A 108 -18.24 4.46 1.19
C GLU A 108 -17.43 4.22 2.47
N ALA A 109 -18.12 4.01 3.60
CA ALA A 109 -17.43 3.77 4.87
C ALA A 109 -16.56 2.49 4.83
N TRP A 110 -16.97 1.45 4.10
CA TRP A 110 -16.14 0.25 3.93
C TRP A 110 -14.96 0.50 3.00
N LEU A 111 -15.17 1.23 1.89
CA LEU A 111 -14.11 1.60 0.94
C LEU A 111 -13.02 2.42 1.65
N ASP A 112 -13.39 3.43 2.42
CA ASP A 112 -12.47 4.27 3.19
C ASP A 112 -11.61 3.42 4.13
N ARG A 113 -12.25 2.55 4.93
CA ARG A 113 -11.52 1.65 5.84
C ARG A 113 -10.61 0.68 5.09
N CYS A 114 -11.05 0.18 3.93
CA CYS A 114 -10.26 -0.73 3.09
C CYS A 114 -9.01 -0.03 2.53
N GLU A 115 -9.16 1.18 2.00
CA GLU A 115 -8.06 1.99 1.50
C GLU A 115 -7.07 2.35 2.61
N GLN A 116 -7.57 2.74 3.78
CA GLN A 116 -6.74 3.03 4.95
C GLN A 116 -5.91 1.82 5.36
N ARG A 117 -6.51 0.63 5.48
CA ARG A 117 -5.79 -0.61 5.81
C ARG A 117 -4.73 -0.97 4.76
N ARG A 118 -5.07 -0.86 3.48
CA ARG A 118 -4.13 -1.14 2.38
C ARG A 118 -2.95 -0.17 2.40
N THR A 119 -3.22 1.10 2.66
CA THR A 119 -2.19 2.13 2.83
C THR A 119 -1.28 1.81 4.02
N VAL A 120 -1.84 1.53 5.20
CA VAL A 120 -1.08 1.10 6.40
C VAL A 120 -0.20 -0.10 6.08
N ALA A 121 -0.77 -1.14 5.45
CA ALA A 121 -0.03 -2.36 5.11
C ALA A 121 1.10 -2.10 4.10
N SER A 122 0.91 -1.18 3.15
CA SER A 122 1.92 -0.77 2.18
C SER A 122 3.08 -0.05 2.87
N ILE A 123 2.78 0.96 3.68
CA ILE A 123 3.77 1.75 4.43
C ILE A 123 4.54 0.85 5.39
N ASN A 124 3.85 -0.04 6.11
CA ASN A 124 4.45 -1.00 7.03
C ASN A 124 5.44 -1.94 6.31
N ARG A 125 5.13 -2.35 5.07
CA ARG A 125 6.03 -3.13 4.21
C ARG A 125 7.24 -2.31 3.79
N GLU A 126 7.06 -1.05 3.41
CA GLU A 126 8.18 -0.16 3.05
C GLU A 126 9.14 0.08 4.21
N TYR A 127 8.63 0.42 5.41
CA TYR A 127 9.46 0.50 6.60
C TYR A 127 10.22 -0.82 6.84
N GLY A 128 9.55 -1.96 6.73
CA GLY A 128 10.18 -3.28 6.89
C GLY A 128 11.25 -3.59 5.85
N ARG A 129 11.05 -3.18 4.58
CA ARG A 129 12.07 -3.30 3.53
C ARG A 129 13.27 -2.42 3.85
N ARG A 130 13.03 -1.17 4.23
CA ARG A 130 14.08 -0.20 4.53
C ARG A 130 14.92 -0.60 5.74
N ILE A 131 14.28 -1.03 6.83
CA ILE A 131 14.96 -1.51 8.04
C ILE A 131 15.91 -2.67 7.70
N ARG A 132 15.44 -3.66 6.91
CA ARG A 132 16.27 -4.80 6.50
C ARG A 132 17.44 -4.38 5.62
N ALA A 133 17.17 -3.59 4.58
CA ALA A 133 18.22 -3.09 3.70
C ALA A 133 19.29 -2.32 4.47
N MET A 134 18.89 -1.51 5.45
CA MET A 134 19.83 -0.76 6.27
C MET A 134 20.62 -1.64 7.24
N ALA A 135 20.00 -2.67 7.82
CA ALA A 135 20.69 -3.61 8.71
C ALA A 135 21.69 -4.51 7.96
N GLU A 136 21.42 -4.82 6.69
CA GLU A 136 22.26 -5.67 5.84
C GLU A 136 23.42 -4.90 5.18
N SER A 137 23.29 -3.59 4.97
CA SER A 137 24.37 -2.77 4.44
C SER A 137 25.41 -2.42 5.52
N SER A 138 26.69 -2.67 5.24
CA SER A 138 27.76 -2.16 6.09
C SER A 138 27.87 -0.64 5.96
N SER A 139 27.97 0.06 7.09
CA SER A 139 28.13 1.52 7.18
C SER A 139 29.43 2.06 6.55
N SER A 140 30.28 1.18 6.01
CA SER A 140 31.66 1.46 5.59
C SER A 140 31.89 1.53 4.08
N ALA A 141 30.89 1.30 3.23
CA ALA A 141 31.07 1.58 1.80
C ALA A 141 31.15 3.11 1.60
N SER A 142 31.91 3.58 0.62
CA SER A 142 32.35 4.98 0.53
C SER A 142 31.32 5.99 -0.02
N ASP A 143 30.13 5.54 -0.41
CA ASP A 143 29.01 6.35 -0.94
C ASP A 143 27.55 5.87 -0.62
N PRO A 144 27.25 4.86 0.23
CA PRO A 144 25.87 4.48 0.59
C PRO A 144 25.10 5.56 1.33
N SER A 145 25.76 6.38 2.16
CA SER A 145 25.09 7.34 3.04
C SER A 145 24.16 8.28 2.26
N ARG A 146 24.60 8.77 1.09
CA ARG A 146 23.81 9.67 0.24
C ARG A 146 22.54 9.02 -0.31
N TYR A 147 22.66 7.82 -0.88
CA TYR A 147 21.49 7.07 -1.38
C TYR A 147 20.54 6.75 -0.23
N ASN A 148 21.10 6.47 0.94
CA ASN A 148 20.34 6.12 2.11
C ASN A 148 19.55 7.30 2.68
N ASP A 149 20.14 8.48 2.73
CA ASP A 149 19.45 9.68 3.16
C ASP A 149 18.36 10.11 2.17
N VAL A 150 18.65 10.06 0.86
CA VAL A 150 17.62 10.28 -0.17
C VAL A 150 16.44 9.33 0.03
N SER A 151 16.71 8.04 0.20
CA SER A 151 15.67 7.03 0.41
C SER A 151 14.88 7.24 1.72
N LEU A 152 15.55 7.61 2.82
CA LEU A 152 14.90 7.92 4.09
C LEU A 152 13.99 9.14 3.97
N TRP A 153 14.45 10.20 3.33
CA TRP A 153 13.63 11.39 3.10
C TRP A 153 12.45 11.13 2.18
N SER A 154 12.66 10.45 1.05
CA SER A 154 11.58 10.07 0.15
C SER A 154 10.53 9.23 0.87
N LEU A 155 10.95 8.31 1.74
CA LEU A 155 10.04 7.50 2.55
C LEU A 155 9.19 8.35 3.51
N LEU A 156 9.83 9.26 4.26
CA LEU A 156 9.14 10.12 5.21
C LEU A 156 8.21 11.12 4.53
N TRP A 157 8.69 11.87 3.55
CA TRP A 157 7.88 12.92 2.92
C TRP A 157 6.75 12.35 2.09
N ARG A 158 6.96 11.20 1.44
CA ARG A 158 5.87 10.51 0.73
C ARG A 158 4.75 10.13 1.68
N PHE A 159 5.06 9.62 2.87
CA PHE A 159 4.03 9.04 3.76
C PHE A 159 3.47 10.00 4.80
N GLU A 160 4.29 10.90 5.33
CA GLU A 160 3.88 11.82 6.41
C GLU A 160 3.45 13.18 5.86
N ARG A 161 3.90 13.53 4.65
CA ARG A 161 3.57 14.82 4.02
C ARG A 161 2.75 14.71 2.74
N GLN A 162 2.57 13.49 2.20
CA GLN A 162 1.81 13.21 0.98
C GLN A 162 2.19 14.07 -0.23
N VAL A 163 3.43 14.56 -0.28
CA VAL A 163 3.92 15.39 -1.40
C VAL A 163 4.83 14.55 -2.29
N GLY A 164 4.61 14.61 -3.61
CA GLY A 164 5.57 14.13 -4.59
C GLY A 164 6.92 14.80 -4.34
N THR A 165 7.91 14.02 -3.88
CA THR A 165 9.17 14.58 -3.39
C THR A 165 10.36 13.95 -4.07
N ILE A 166 11.27 14.79 -4.54
CA ILE A 166 12.58 14.36 -5.01
C ILE A 166 13.64 14.96 -4.10
N VAL A 167 14.43 14.10 -3.45
CA VAL A 167 15.65 14.54 -2.77
C VAL A 167 16.85 14.26 -3.66
N THR A 168 17.64 15.29 -3.93
CA THR A 168 18.83 15.17 -4.78
C THR A 168 20.08 15.64 -4.04
N PRO A 169 21.21 14.93 -4.19
CA PRO A 169 22.49 15.45 -3.74
C PRO A 169 22.94 16.60 -4.66
N LYS A 170 23.40 17.71 -4.07
CA LYS A 170 24.01 18.84 -4.77
C LYS A 170 25.33 19.23 -4.13
N THR A 171 26.21 19.86 -4.89
CA THR A 171 27.43 20.47 -4.35
C THR A 171 27.11 21.85 -3.80
N GLY A 172 27.37 22.06 -2.51
CA GLY A 172 27.22 23.31 -1.80
C GLY A 172 28.30 24.33 -2.18
N LYS A 173 28.17 25.54 -1.63
CA LYS A 173 29.01 26.70 -2.01
C LYS A 173 30.48 26.54 -1.62
N LYS A 174 30.82 25.65 -0.68
CA LYS A 174 32.17 25.38 -0.21
C LYS A 174 32.70 24.02 -0.73
N GLY A 175 32.03 23.40 -1.71
CA GLY A 175 32.40 22.11 -2.28
C GLY A 175 31.90 20.89 -1.49
N GLU A 176 31.15 21.11 -0.42
CA GLU A 176 30.50 20.07 0.38
C GLU A 176 29.31 19.45 -0.35
N THR A 177 28.90 18.23 -0.01
CA THR A 177 27.63 17.68 -0.52
C THR A 177 26.47 18.04 0.41
N VAL A 178 25.46 18.70 -0.14
CA VAL A 178 24.19 18.99 0.52
C VAL A 178 23.07 18.15 -0.11
N LEU A 179 22.07 17.79 0.68
CA LEU A 179 20.84 17.19 0.15
C LEU A 179 19.81 18.30 -0.02
N VAL A 180 19.16 18.33 -1.18
CA VAL A 180 18.11 19.31 -1.47
C VAL A 180 16.81 18.56 -1.76
N GLY A 181 15.83 18.76 -0.90
CA GLY A 181 14.47 18.25 -1.07
C GLY A 181 13.63 19.22 -1.89
N HIS A 182 12.95 18.69 -2.90
CA HIS A 182 12.00 19.42 -3.74
C HIS A 182 10.61 18.84 -3.52
N ARG A 183 9.66 19.70 -3.16
CA ARG A 183 8.24 19.37 -3.12
C ARG A 183 7.64 19.63 -4.50
N GLU A 184 6.67 18.82 -4.90
CA GLU A 184 5.92 19.03 -6.12
C GLU A 184 5.27 20.42 -6.13
N GLY A 185 5.51 21.19 -7.19
CA GLY A 185 5.08 22.58 -7.31
C GLY A 185 6.09 23.63 -6.79
N ASP A 186 7.09 23.24 -6.00
CA ASP A 186 8.08 24.17 -5.47
C ASP A 186 9.24 24.39 -6.46
N ALA A 187 9.39 25.64 -6.92
CA ALA A 187 10.51 26.04 -7.77
C ALA A 187 11.86 26.07 -7.02
N VAL A 188 11.84 26.17 -5.69
CA VAL A 188 13.03 26.28 -4.83
C VAL A 188 13.02 25.12 -3.85
N GLY A 189 14.08 24.30 -3.87
CA GLY A 189 14.24 23.20 -2.92
C GLY A 189 14.84 23.67 -1.59
N GLU A 190 14.55 22.93 -0.51
CA GLU A 190 15.09 23.17 0.83
C GLU A 190 16.27 22.24 1.13
N ILE A 191 17.27 22.73 1.85
CA ILE A 191 18.38 21.89 2.32
C ILE A 191 17.86 21.00 3.44
N VAL A 192 18.03 19.69 3.27
CA VAL A 192 17.59 18.69 4.25
C VAL A 192 18.80 18.03 4.93
N PRO A 193 18.72 17.69 6.23
CA PRO A 193 19.84 17.12 6.94
C PRO A 193 20.17 15.67 6.52
N HIS A 194 21.41 15.26 6.80
CA HIS A 194 21.92 13.91 6.56
C HIS A 194 21.63 13.02 7.79
N TYR A 195 20.56 12.25 7.75
CA TYR A 195 20.18 11.36 8.86
C TYR A 195 21.19 10.25 9.09
N SER A 196 21.76 9.67 8.04
CA SER A 196 22.58 8.48 8.12
C SER A 196 23.97 8.72 8.73
N THR A 197 24.40 9.97 8.85
CA THR A 197 25.75 10.35 9.30
C THR A 197 25.76 11.30 10.51
N ASP A 198 24.65 11.96 10.83
CA ASP A 198 24.52 12.85 11.98
C ASP A 198 23.45 12.33 12.95
N VAL A 199 23.85 12.02 14.19
CA VAL A 199 22.95 11.52 15.23
C VAL A 199 21.86 12.53 15.58
N THR A 200 22.18 13.83 15.61
CA THR A 200 21.21 14.89 15.91
C THR A 200 20.14 14.94 14.85
N ALA A 201 20.55 14.84 13.58
CA ALA A 201 19.62 14.72 12.47
C ALA A 201 18.81 13.41 12.56
N ALA A 202 19.46 12.27 12.81
CA ALA A 202 18.81 10.97 12.93
C ALA A 202 17.73 10.96 14.01
N LEU A 203 17.89 11.72 15.10
CA LEU A 203 16.87 11.86 16.14
C LEU A 203 15.58 12.50 15.60
N LEU A 204 15.67 13.40 14.62
CA LEU A 204 14.50 13.98 13.95
C LEU A 204 13.70 12.95 13.14
N LEU A 205 14.30 11.80 12.80
CA LEU A 205 13.60 10.69 12.18
C LEU A 205 12.60 10.04 13.13
N TRP A 206 12.73 10.17 14.45
CA TRP A 206 11.79 9.57 15.39
C TRP A 206 10.43 10.30 15.39
N PRO A 207 9.32 9.59 15.67
CA PRO A 207 8.07 10.22 16.08
C PRO A 207 8.32 11.11 17.30
N ASP A 208 7.74 12.31 17.35
CA ASP A 208 8.01 13.27 18.40
C ASP A 208 7.74 12.70 19.81
N ALA A 209 6.67 11.94 19.98
CA ALA A 209 6.29 11.33 21.25
C ALA A 209 7.22 10.19 21.72
N ASP A 210 8.00 9.59 20.81
CA ASP A 210 8.90 8.46 21.13
C ASP A 210 10.38 8.83 20.97
N ARG A 211 10.69 10.08 20.63
CA ARG A 211 12.05 10.54 20.37
C ARG A 211 12.87 10.52 21.67
N PRO A 212 14.00 9.80 21.72
CA PRO A 212 14.89 9.86 22.88
C PRO A 212 15.61 11.22 22.93
N GLU A 213 15.93 11.70 24.13
CA GLU A 213 16.66 12.97 24.31
C GLU A 213 18.09 12.92 23.76
N ALA A 214 18.70 11.73 23.76
CA ALA A 214 20.04 11.48 23.25
C ALA A 214 20.18 10.05 22.74
N TRP A 215 21.20 9.80 21.91
CA TRP A 215 21.51 8.48 21.37
C TRP A 215 23.00 8.18 21.48
N SER A 216 23.35 7.03 22.06
CA SER A 216 24.74 6.62 22.31
C SER A 216 25.34 5.77 21.19
N GLY A 217 24.53 5.30 20.24
CA GLY A 217 24.97 4.50 19.09
C GLY A 217 25.33 5.36 17.87
N SER A 218 25.51 4.70 16.73
CA SER A 218 25.73 5.41 15.46
C SER A 218 24.45 6.10 14.97
N ALA A 219 24.59 7.13 14.13
CA ALA A 219 23.47 7.77 13.44
C ALA A 219 22.67 6.73 12.61
N TRP A 220 23.39 5.78 12.02
CA TRP A 220 22.82 4.64 11.30
C TRP A 220 21.89 3.78 12.17
N ASP A 221 22.36 3.39 13.35
CA ASP A 221 21.56 2.61 14.31
C ASP A 221 20.37 3.42 14.83
N CYS A 222 20.58 4.73 15.04
CA CYS A 222 19.52 5.66 15.42
C CYS A 222 18.40 5.67 14.37
N CYS A 223 18.75 5.73 13.08
CA CYS A 223 17.78 5.71 12.00
C CYS A 223 16.99 4.40 11.96
N ILE A 224 17.66 3.25 12.11
CA ILE A 224 16.99 1.95 12.15
C ILE A 224 16.01 1.88 13.32
N ALA A 225 16.41 2.37 14.49
CA ALA A 225 15.55 2.41 15.68
C ALA A 225 14.34 3.35 15.48
N ALA A 226 14.55 4.52 14.87
CA ALA A 226 13.47 5.45 14.53
C ALA A 226 12.43 4.83 13.59
N LEU A 227 12.88 4.13 12.53
CA LEU A 227 11.98 3.44 11.60
C LEU A 227 11.21 2.31 12.30
N LYS A 228 11.84 1.59 13.25
CA LYS A 228 11.15 0.58 14.06
C LYS A 228 10.08 1.22 14.95
N ALA A 229 10.36 2.37 15.56
CA ALA A 229 9.38 3.12 16.36
C ALA A 229 8.18 3.55 15.50
N ARG A 230 8.43 4.15 14.32
CA ARG A 230 7.36 4.51 13.36
C ARG A 230 6.51 3.31 12.95
N LYS A 231 7.18 2.20 12.62
CA LYS A 231 6.52 0.94 12.27
C LYS A 231 5.62 0.42 13.40
N ALA A 232 6.08 0.52 14.65
CA ALA A 232 5.31 0.10 15.83
C ALA A 232 4.06 0.98 16.03
N ARG A 233 4.20 2.30 15.94
CA ARG A 233 3.05 3.22 16.01
C ARG A 233 2.05 2.99 14.89
N LEU A 234 2.52 2.79 13.67
CA LEU A 234 1.65 2.50 12.53
C LEU A 234 0.82 1.22 12.74
N ALA A 235 1.36 0.25 13.49
CA ALA A 235 0.64 -0.97 13.85
C ALA A 235 -0.37 -0.75 14.98
N SER A 236 -0.15 0.21 15.90
CA SER A 236 -1.09 0.50 17.00
C SER A 236 -2.16 1.52 16.62
N ASP A 237 -1.78 2.59 15.93
CA ASP A 237 -2.61 3.78 15.73
C ASP A 237 -3.08 3.94 14.26
N GLY A 238 -2.67 3.02 13.37
CA GLY A 238 -2.99 3.10 11.95
C GLY A 238 -2.42 4.38 11.30
N LEU A 239 -3.16 4.98 10.36
CA LEU A 239 -2.68 6.20 9.69
C LEU A 239 -2.61 7.43 10.61
N ALA A 240 -3.32 7.43 11.75
CA ALA A 240 -3.18 8.49 12.74
C ALA A 240 -1.76 8.57 13.33
N ALA A 241 -0.97 7.49 13.22
CA ALA A 241 0.46 7.53 13.58
C ALA A 241 1.31 8.44 12.69
N LEU A 242 0.86 8.73 11.47
CA LEU A 242 1.63 9.46 10.45
C LEU A 242 1.30 10.96 10.42
N TRP A 243 0.14 11.35 10.95
CA TRP A 243 -0.34 12.72 10.90
C TRP A 243 -0.43 13.29 12.32
N PRO A 244 0.34 14.32 12.67
CA PRO A 244 0.12 15.04 13.92
C PRO A 244 -1.30 15.62 13.93
N ASN A 245 -1.98 15.56 15.09
CA ASN A 245 -3.40 15.85 15.31
C ASN A 245 -3.94 17.21 14.79
N ASP A 246 -3.07 18.09 14.29
CA ASP A 246 -3.40 19.45 13.82
C ASP A 246 -3.15 19.67 12.32
N ALA A 247 -2.68 18.66 11.57
CA ALA A 247 -2.57 18.75 10.12
C ALA A 247 -3.91 18.36 9.50
N GLU A 248 -4.57 19.30 8.79
CA GLU A 248 -5.68 18.97 7.90
C GLU A 248 -5.25 17.79 7.03
N ILE A 249 -5.98 16.66 7.13
CA ILE A 249 -5.80 15.54 6.21
C ILE A 249 -6.00 16.14 4.81
N PRO A 250 -4.99 16.18 3.94
CA PRO A 250 -5.19 16.67 2.59
C PRO A 250 -6.25 15.77 1.97
N VAL A 251 -7.38 16.37 1.60
CA VAL A 251 -8.41 15.67 0.82
C VAL A 251 -7.81 15.47 -0.56
N GLY A 252 -7.13 14.34 -0.74
CA GLY A 252 -6.45 13.92 -1.94
C GLY A 252 -6.15 12.44 -1.83
N LYS A 253 -6.48 11.68 -2.88
CA LYS A 253 -6.27 10.22 -2.92
C LYS A 253 -4.81 9.91 -2.54
N PRO A 254 -4.55 8.94 -1.64
CA PRO A 254 -3.19 8.50 -1.40
C PRO A 254 -2.57 8.04 -2.73
N TYR A 255 -1.48 8.68 -3.14
CA TYR A 255 -0.70 8.27 -4.31
C TYR A 255 -0.04 6.91 -4.04
N LEU A 256 -0.76 5.84 -4.39
CA LEU A 256 -0.24 4.49 -4.54
C LEU A 256 0.33 4.30 -5.94
#